data_AF-A0A2E7VSD1-F1
#
_entry.id   AF-A0A2E7VSD1-F1
#
_cell.length_a   1.000
_cell.length_b   1.000
_cell.length_c   1.000
_cell.angle_alpha   90.00
_cell.angle_beta   90.00
_cell.angle_gamma   90.00
#
_symmetry.space_group_name_H-M   'P 1'
#
loop_
_entity.id
_entity.type
_entity.pdbx_description
1 polymer ?
#
loop_
_entity_poly.entity_id
_entity_poly.type
_entity_poly.pdbx_seq_one_letter_code
_entity_poly.pdbx_strand_id
1 'polypeptide(L)'
;TFLPENNFIWTSEKDGYNHIYIKNFDGTEIQVTKGKWEVTNFHGINSDNMDIYFTSTKEGSINRTLFKKNLITEKTEKLSSKTGFNESFFSNNFKYYLNSYSNSNTAPYYSVNNNSGDIIRVIEDNKDFNSKMTKYNLSEKEFFEIESEQNKLNAWMIKPPDFNKNKKYPLFMFVYGGPGSQKVTNQFGWNNYFWHQMLAQKGYIVVCIDNRGTGGKGSEFKKTTYKKLGKLETIDQINAAKYLGNLNYIDKNRIGIQGWSYGGYISSLCITKGADIFKMAIAIAPVTNWRFYDNIYTERYMQKPSENRIGYDDNSPINHVKKIKGDFLIVHGSADDNVHLQNTMEMVSALVKEDKDFDLLIYPDKNHGIYGGNTRYHLYKKLTNYILRNL
;
A
#
# COMPACT_ATOMS: atom_id res chain seq x y z
N THR A 1 8.46 -7.78 24.78
CA THR A 1 9.62 -7.50 25.65
C THR A 1 9.31 -7.92 27.06
N PHE A 2 10.10 -8.82 27.64
CA PHE A 2 9.96 -9.19 29.06
C PHE A 2 10.40 -8.04 29.95
N LEU A 3 9.72 -7.84 31.06
CA LEU A 3 10.11 -6.89 32.10
C LEU A 3 10.75 -7.64 33.28
N PRO A 4 11.38 -6.94 34.24
CA PRO A 4 12.00 -7.59 35.40
C PRO A 4 11.01 -8.33 36.31
N GLU A 5 9.74 -7.91 36.31
CA GLU A 5 8.65 -8.58 37.00
C GLU A 5 8.14 -9.78 36.17
N ASN A 6 7.27 -10.62 36.74
CA ASN A 6 6.64 -11.76 36.04
C ASN A 6 5.60 -11.30 34.99
N ASN A 7 5.99 -10.39 34.10
CA ASN A 7 5.16 -9.78 33.08
C ASN A 7 5.98 -9.37 31.83
N PHE A 8 5.27 -9.07 30.76
CA PHE A 8 5.86 -8.68 29.48
C PHE A 8 4.97 -7.72 28.71
N ILE A 9 5.61 -6.89 27.89
CA ILE A 9 4.94 -6.02 26.93
C ILE A 9 4.72 -6.76 25.62
N TRP A 10 3.51 -6.67 25.10
CA TRP A 10 3.12 -7.12 23.76
C TRP A 10 2.14 -6.12 23.12
N THR A 11 1.94 -6.24 21.81
CA THR A 11 0.91 -5.49 21.10
C THR A 11 -0.22 -6.41 20.65
N SER A 12 -1.46 -5.94 20.72
CA SER A 12 -2.64 -6.71 20.33
C SER A 12 -3.71 -5.82 19.73
N GLU A 13 -4.56 -6.39 18.87
CA GLU A 13 -5.69 -5.72 18.24
C GLU A 13 -7.03 -5.97 18.96
N LYS A 14 -7.00 -6.52 20.16
CA LYS A 14 -8.19 -7.05 20.84
C LYS A 14 -9.27 -6.00 21.14
N ASP A 15 -8.91 -4.71 21.25
CA ASP A 15 -9.88 -3.62 21.46
C ASP A 15 -10.38 -3.00 20.14
N GLY A 16 -10.01 -3.59 19.00
CA GLY A 16 -10.30 -3.08 17.67
C GLY A 16 -9.10 -2.42 16.99
N TYR A 17 -8.08 -1.96 17.73
CA TYR A 17 -6.87 -1.33 17.19
C TYR A 17 -5.60 -1.92 17.80
N ASN A 18 -4.49 -1.93 17.07
CA ASN A 18 -3.25 -2.45 17.64
C ASN A 18 -2.75 -1.51 18.75
N HIS A 19 -2.72 -1.98 19.99
CA HIS A 19 -2.29 -1.21 21.16
C HIS A 19 -1.29 -1.99 22.00
N ILE A 20 -0.57 -1.27 22.86
CA ILE A 20 0.40 -1.84 23.78
C ILE A 20 -0.32 -2.30 25.06
N TYR A 21 0.04 -3.50 25.50
CA TYR A 21 -0.46 -4.10 26.74
C TYR A 21 0.71 -4.63 27.57
N ILE A 22 0.55 -4.58 28.88
CA ILE A 22 1.39 -5.32 29.83
C ILE A 22 0.60 -6.57 30.21
N LYS A 23 1.20 -7.74 30.03
CA LYS A 23 0.60 -9.04 30.32
C LYS A 23 1.38 -9.75 31.40
N ASN A 24 0.69 -10.12 32.47
CA ASN A 24 1.25 -10.89 33.58
C ASN A 24 1.23 -12.39 33.24
N PHE A 25 2.12 -13.17 33.88
CA PHE A 25 2.18 -14.62 33.67
C PHE A 25 0.97 -15.38 34.21
N ASP A 26 0.18 -14.77 35.11
CA ASP A 26 -1.10 -15.30 35.56
C ASP A 26 -2.24 -15.12 34.53
N GLY A 27 -1.96 -14.47 33.40
CA GLY A 27 -2.90 -14.21 32.32
C GLY A 27 -3.64 -12.87 32.41
N THR A 28 -3.55 -12.15 33.53
CA THR A 28 -4.10 -10.79 33.65
C THR A 28 -3.33 -9.81 32.77
N GLU A 29 -3.98 -8.72 32.37
CA GLU A 29 -3.38 -7.75 31.45
C GLU A 29 -3.93 -6.34 31.65
N ILE A 30 -3.07 -5.35 31.39
CA ILE A 30 -3.35 -3.92 31.49
C ILE A 30 -3.12 -3.28 30.13
N GLN A 31 -4.07 -2.46 29.68
CA GLN A 31 -3.96 -1.70 28.44
C GLN A 31 -3.20 -0.39 28.67
N VAL A 32 -2.07 -0.24 27.99
CA VAL A 32 -1.16 0.92 28.14
C VAL A 32 -1.54 2.05 27.19
N THR A 33 -1.89 1.72 25.96
CA THR A 33 -2.34 2.69 24.95
C THR A 33 -3.77 2.38 24.51
N LYS A 34 -4.56 3.41 24.20
CA LYS A 34 -5.96 3.26 23.77
C LYS A 34 -6.41 4.40 22.86
N GLY A 35 -7.42 4.12 22.05
CA GLY A 35 -8.07 5.08 21.17
C GLY A 35 -8.26 4.56 19.75
N LYS A 36 -8.93 5.35 18.90
CA LYS A 36 -9.23 5.01 17.49
C LYS A 36 -8.03 5.27 16.57
N TRP A 37 -6.88 4.68 16.90
CA TRP A 37 -5.60 4.75 16.21
C TRP A 37 -4.78 3.53 16.61
N GLU A 38 -3.73 3.20 15.84
CA GLU A 38 -2.93 1.99 16.07
C GLU A 38 -1.46 2.30 16.30
N VAL A 39 -0.84 1.53 17.20
CA VAL A 39 0.61 1.40 17.34
C VAL A 39 1.12 0.59 16.16
N THR A 40 2.03 1.17 15.38
CA THR A 40 2.59 0.55 14.18
C THR A 40 3.98 -0.02 14.41
N ASN A 41 4.69 0.48 15.42
CA ASN A 41 5.95 -0.10 15.86
C ASN A 41 6.16 0.15 17.36
N PHE A 42 6.60 -0.87 18.09
CA PHE A 42 7.03 -0.74 19.48
C PHE A 42 8.55 -0.86 19.51
N HIS A 43 9.23 0.23 19.88
CA HIS A 43 10.70 0.30 19.82
C HIS A 43 11.36 -0.29 21.06
N GLY A 44 10.68 -0.25 22.21
CA GLY A 44 11.18 -0.80 23.45
C GLY A 44 10.86 0.05 24.67
N ILE A 45 11.55 -0.28 25.76
CA ILE A 45 11.41 0.34 27.07
C ILE A 45 12.79 0.69 27.62
N ASN A 46 12.92 1.88 28.19
CA ASN A 46 14.02 2.22 29.07
C ASN A 46 13.63 1.84 30.51
N SER A 47 14.23 0.78 31.06
CA SER A 47 13.89 0.28 32.40
C SER A 47 14.32 1.21 33.54
N ASP A 48 15.29 2.11 33.31
CA ASP A 48 15.79 3.01 34.36
C ASP A 48 14.71 4.04 34.77
N ASN A 49 13.88 4.45 33.81
CA ASN A 49 12.85 5.47 34.02
C ASN A 49 11.44 5.01 33.62
N MET A 50 11.30 3.77 33.16
CA MET A 50 10.06 3.16 32.69
C MET A 50 9.38 3.90 31.53
N ASP A 51 10.17 4.52 30.65
CA ASP A 51 9.68 5.12 29.40
C ASP A 51 9.59 4.06 28.29
N ILE A 52 8.41 3.94 27.68
CA ILE A 52 8.23 3.19 26.43
C ILE A 52 8.25 4.11 25.22
N TYR A 53 8.78 3.61 24.11
CA TYR A 53 8.87 4.33 22.85
C TYR A 53 8.12 3.58 21.76
N PHE A 54 7.25 4.27 21.03
CA PHE A 54 6.42 3.65 20.00
C PHE A 54 6.04 4.63 18.90
N THR A 55 5.86 4.11 17.69
CA THR A 55 5.31 4.84 16.55
C THR A 55 3.83 4.50 16.40
N SER A 56 2.99 5.49 16.11
CA SER A 56 1.54 5.27 15.93
C SER A 56 0.91 6.14 14.84
N THR A 57 -0.34 5.82 14.51
CA THR A 57 -1.22 6.59 13.62
C THR A 57 -2.09 7.62 14.35
N LYS A 58 -1.77 7.98 15.60
CA LYS A 58 -2.59 8.88 16.43
C LYS A 58 -2.86 10.25 15.79
N GLU A 59 -1.98 10.73 14.92
CA GLU A 59 -2.16 11.98 14.16
C GLU A 59 -2.64 11.75 12.71
N GLY A 60 -3.32 10.63 12.45
CA GLY A 60 -3.89 10.27 11.17
C GLY A 60 -3.34 8.95 10.63
N SER A 61 -4.22 8.19 10.00
CA SER A 61 -3.94 6.85 9.45
C SER A 61 -2.80 6.81 8.43
N ILE A 62 -2.56 7.93 7.74
CA ILE A 62 -1.50 8.07 6.73
C ILE A 62 -0.15 8.49 7.33
N ASN A 63 -0.12 8.92 8.59
CA ASN A 63 1.07 9.44 9.28
C ASN A 63 1.71 8.37 10.17
N ARG A 64 2.98 8.59 10.54
CA ARG A 64 3.71 7.82 11.55
C ARG A 64 4.36 8.80 12.50
N THR A 65 3.81 8.90 13.69
CA THR A 65 4.21 9.85 14.72
C THR A 65 4.90 9.09 15.85
N LEU A 66 6.09 9.54 16.25
CA LEU A 66 6.87 8.92 17.32
C LEU A 66 6.42 9.48 18.67
N PHE A 67 6.17 8.59 19.62
CA PHE A 67 5.75 8.91 20.97
C PHE A 67 6.65 8.25 22.01
N LYS A 68 6.71 8.90 23.17
CA LYS A 68 7.21 8.38 24.43
C LYS A 68 6.05 8.33 25.42
N LYS A 69 5.91 7.26 26.19
CA LYS A 69 4.98 7.22 27.33
C LYS A 69 5.70 6.67 28.55
N ASN A 70 5.60 7.38 29.66
CA ASN A 70 6.10 6.90 30.94
C ASN A 70 5.04 5.98 31.58
N LEU A 71 5.44 4.77 32.00
CA LEU A 71 4.49 3.80 32.56
C LEU A 71 4.09 4.08 34.01
N ILE A 72 4.86 4.88 34.75
CA ILE A 72 4.57 5.21 36.16
C ILE A 72 3.67 6.45 36.24
N THR A 73 4.06 7.52 35.55
CA THR A 73 3.33 8.81 35.57
C THR A 73 2.19 8.85 34.55
N GLU A 74 2.09 7.84 33.69
CA GLU A 74 1.20 7.75 32.53
C GLU A 74 1.35 8.85 31.46
N LYS A 75 2.27 9.81 31.66
CA LYS A 75 2.49 10.94 30.75
C LYS A 75 2.90 10.44 29.38
N THR A 76 2.24 10.96 28.33
CA THR A 76 2.58 10.68 26.93
C THR A 76 3.07 11.95 26.25
N GLU A 77 4.22 11.86 25.58
CA GLU A 77 4.89 12.96 24.89
C GLU A 77 5.08 12.60 23.41
N LYS A 78 4.83 13.56 22.53
CA LYS A 78 5.14 13.44 21.09
C LYS A 78 6.60 13.82 20.88
N LEU A 79 7.38 12.95 20.25
CA LEU A 79 8.81 13.16 19.98
C LEU A 79 9.08 13.67 18.55
N SER A 80 8.25 13.27 17.58
CA SER A 80 8.41 13.76 16.20
C SER A 80 7.92 15.21 16.07
N SER A 81 8.73 16.08 15.47
CA SER A 81 8.42 17.52 15.35
C SER A 81 7.50 17.89 14.17
N LYS A 82 7.51 17.10 13.09
CA LYS A 82 6.75 17.37 11.86
C LYS A 82 5.74 16.26 11.56
N THR A 83 4.60 16.65 10.98
CA THR A 83 3.58 15.71 10.50
C THR A 83 4.05 15.04 9.21
N GLY A 84 3.99 13.71 9.18
CA GLY A 84 4.47 12.92 8.06
C GLY A 84 4.74 11.49 8.50
N PHE A 85 5.76 10.89 7.90
CA PHE A 85 6.18 9.53 8.18
C PHE A 85 7.54 9.55 8.88
N ASN A 86 7.58 9.08 10.13
CA ASN A 86 8.80 8.91 10.91
C ASN A 86 9.13 7.42 11.04
N GLU A 87 10.39 7.07 10.71
CA GLU A 87 11.00 5.78 10.99
C GLU A 87 12.18 6.00 11.93
N SER A 88 12.12 5.38 13.11
CA SER A 88 13.08 5.65 14.19
C SER A 88 13.78 4.37 14.62
N PHE A 89 15.06 4.47 14.93
CA PHE A 89 15.91 3.37 15.42
C PHE A 89 16.65 3.83 16.66
N PHE A 90 16.35 3.22 17.80
CA PHE A 90 16.88 3.62 19.10
C PHE A 90 18.24 2.97 19.39
N SER A 91 19.10 3.68 20.14
CA SER A 91 20.26 3.07 20.78
C SER A 91 19.81 2.05 21.82
N ASN A 92 20.64 1.06 22.14
CA ASN A 92 20.29 -0.01 23.10
C ASN A 92 19.88 0.52 24.48
N ASN A 93 20.38 1.68 24.88
CA ASN A 93 20.06 2.34 26.15
C ASN A 93 18.99 3.44 26.03
N PHE A 94 18.34 3.57 24.87
CA PHE A 94 17.27 4.54 24.57
C PHE A 94 17.62 6.02 24.83
N LYS A 95 18.91 6.38 25.00
CA LYS A 95 19.34 7.78 25.18
C LYS A 95 19.25 8.58 23.88
N TYR A 96 19.39 7.90 22.73
CA TYR A 96 19.36 8.51 21.41
C TYR A 96 18.56 7.67 20.43
N TYR A 97 18.11 8.29 19.35
CA TYR A 97 17.57 7.59 18.20
C TYR A 97 17.94 8.25 16.87
N LEU A 98 18.21 7.42 15.87
CA LEU A 98 18.21 7.81 14.47
C LEU A 98 16.75 7.97 14.04
N ASN A 99 16.41 9.06 13.35
CA ASN A 99 15.11 9.29 12.76
C ASN A 99 15.24 9.60 11.27
N SER A 100 14.44 8.93 10.46
CA SER A 100 14.14 9.31 9.08
C SER A 100 12.74 9.93 9.07
N TYR A 101 12.66 11.23 8.80
CA TYR A 101 11.39 11.93 8.60
C TYR A 101 11.19 12.21 7.11
N SER A 102 10.00 11.96 6.58
CA SER A 102 9.60 12.48 5.27
C SER A 102 8.11 12.78 5.22
N ASN A 103 7.68 13.46 4.16
CA ASN A 103 6.28 13.53 3.77
C ASN A 103 6.14 13.24 2.27
N SER A 104 4.92 13.17 1.75
CA SER A 104 4.68 12.80 0.34
C SER A 104 5.38 13.66 -0.71
N ASN A 105 5.74 14.89 -0.33
CA ASN A 105 6.25 15.94 -1.23
C ASN A 105 7.65 16.44 -0.83
N THR A 106 8.26 15.88 0.22
CA THR A 106 9.57 16.30 0.74
C THR A 106 10.45 15.09 0.96
N ALA A 107 11.67 15.12 0.39
CA ALA A 107 12.65 14.06 0.54
C ALA A 107 12.99 13.78 2.02
N PRO A 108 13.44 12.56 2.35
CA PRO A 108 13.74 12.23 3.74
C PRO A 108 14.81 13.12 4.37
N TYR A 109 14.64 13.37 5.65
CA TYR A 109 15.55 14.10 6.52
C TYR A 109 16.00 13.16 7.62
N TYR A 110 17.31 12.94 7.72
CA TYR A 110 17.91 11.99 8.64
C TYR A 110 18.61 12.74 9.78
N SER A 111 18.21 12.46 11.01
CA SER A 111 18.78 13.08 12.21
C SER A 111 19.07 12.08 13.31
N VAL A 112 20.05 12.38 14.14
CA VAL A 112 20.16 11.81 15.49
C VAL A 112 19.48 12.75 16.45
N ASN A 113 18.69 12.19 17.34
CA ASN A 113 17.87 12.92 18.31
C ASN A 113 18.15 12.37 19.71
N ASN A 114 18.01 13.20 20.74
CA ASN A 114 17.96 12.73 22.11
C ASN A 114 16.58 12.12 22.44
N ASN A 115 16.44 11.50 23.61
CA ASN A 115 15.19 10.88 24.04
C ASN A 115 14.07 11.85 24.48
N SER A 116 14.31 13.15 24.37
CA SER A 116 13.31 14.23 24.52
C SER A 116 12.76 14.69 23.17
N GLY A 117 13.37 14.29 22.06
CA GLY A 117 12.95 14.64 20.70
C GLY A 117 13.79 15.75 20.04
N ASP A 118 14.80 16.27 20.73
CA ASP A 118 15.66 17.32 20.20
C ASP A 118 16.66 16.75 19.20
N ILE A 119 16.82 17.44 18.07
CA ILE A 119 17.84 17.11 17.08
C ILE A 119 19.22 17.48 17.64
N ILE A 120 20.06 16.49 17.85
CA ILE A 120 21.45 16.69 18.29
C ILE A 120 22.42 16.75 17.11
N ARG A 121 22.07 16.11 16.00
CA ARG A 121 22.90 16.09 14.78
C ARG A 121 22.04 15.79 13.56
N VAL A 122 22.29 16.53 12.48
CA VAL A 122 21.78 16.22 11.14
C VAL A 122 22.76 15.26 10.46
N ILE A 123 22.27 14.14 9.94
CA ILE A 123 23.09 13.18 9.17
C ILE A 123 23.00 13.50 7.68
N GLU A 124 21.79 13.72 7.17
CA GLU A 124 21.52 14.00 5.76
C GLU A 124 20.21 14.79 5.64
N ASP A 125 20.21 15.89 4.90
CA ASP A 125 19.05 16.78 4.72
C ASP A 125 18.54 16.83 3.27
N ASN A 126 19.20 16.11 2.37
CA ASN A 126 18.90 15.99 0.95
C ASN A 126 18.81 17.36 0.23
N LYS A 127 19.54 18.38 0.68
CA LYS A 127 19.53 19.72 0.05
C LYS A 127 19.85 19.68 -1.44
N ASP A 128 20.90 18.97 -1.84
CA ASP A 128 21.31 18.88 -3.25
C ASP A 128 20.24 18.21 -4.11
N PHE A 129 19.67 17.11 -3.59
CA PHE A 129 18.55 16.43 -4.22
C PHE A 129 17.34 17.37 -4.36
N ASN A 130 16.92 18.03 -3.28
CA ASN A 130 15.79 18.95 -3.28
C ASN A 130 16.00 20.09 -4.29
N SER A 131 17.20 20.69 -4.30
CA SER A 131 17.57 21.73 -5.26
C SER A 131 17.47 21.22 -6.71
N LYS A 132 17.98 20.02 -6.97
CA LYS A 132 17.89 19.39 -8.30
C LYS A 132 16.43 19.11 -8.70
N MET A 133 15.59 18.66 -7.78
CA MET A 133 14.20 18.31 -8.06
C MET A 133 13.34 19.52 -8.45
N THR A 134 13.71 20.73 -8.02
CA THR A 134 12.98 21.96 -8.43
C THR A 134 12.96 22.19 -9.95
N LYS A 135 13.95 21.64 -10.67
CA LYS A 135 14.07 21.76 -12.14
C LYS A 135 13.11 20.85 -12.91
N TYR A 136 12.46 19.90 -12.23
CA TYR A 136 11.64 18.88 -12.88
C TYR A 136 10.13 19.18 -12.85
N ASN A 137 9.71 20.32 -12.32
CA ASN A 137 8.29 20.73 -12.28
C ASN A 137 7.37 19.59 -11.80
N LEU A 138 7.70 19.00 -10.65
CA LEU A 138 6.96 17.89 -10.06
C LEU A 138 5.68 18.42 -9.43
N SER A 139 4.58 17.69 -9.60
CA SER A 139 3.30 18.03 -8.97
C SER A 139 3.24 17.54 -7.53
N GLU A 140 2.48 18.24 -6.68
CA GLU A 140 2.20 17.74 -5.34
C GLU A 140 1.34 16.47 -5.39
N LYS A 141 1.61 15.55 -4.47
CA LYS A 141 0.72 14.44 -4.13
C LYS A 141 -0.30 14.96 -3.11
N GLU A 142 -1.54 15.08 -3.54
CA GLU A 142 -2.67 15.54 -2.72
C GLU A 142 -3.38 14.35 -2.07
N PHE A 143 -3.72 14.46 -0.78
CA PHE A 143 -4.48 13.44 -0.05
C PHE A 143 -5.95 13.81 0.08
N PHE A 144 -6.83 12.83 -0.04
CA PHE A 144 -8.27 12.98 0.12
C PHE A 144 -8.90 11.65 0.54
N GLU A 145 -10.20 11.66 0.81
CA GLU A 145 -10.96 10.43 1.08
C GLU A 145 -12.01 10.22 -0.02
N ILE A 146 -12.26 8.95 -0.36
CA ILE A 146 -13.33 8.52 -1.26
C ILE A 146 -14.33 7.71 -0.46
N GLU A 147 -15.63 7.98 -0.64
CA GLU A 147 -16.68 7.13 -0.09
C GLU A 147 -16.95 5.93 -1.00
N SER A 148 -16.90 4.73 -0.44
CA SER A 148 -17.34 3.49 -1.08
C SER A 148 -18.30 2.78 -0.13
N GLU A 149 -19.57 2.71 -0.52
CA GLU A 149 -20.66 2.25 0.33
C GLU A 149 -20.67 3.07 1.65
N GLN A 150 -20.45 2.43 2.80
CA GLN A 150 -20.43 3.08 4.12
C GLN A 150 -19.01 3.35 4.63
N ASN A 151 -17.98 3.25 3.78
CA ASN A 151 -16.58 3.34 4.18
C ASN A 151 -15.90 4.55 3.54
N LYS A 152 -15.10 5.25 4.33
CA LYS A 152 -14.16 6.27 3.84
C LYS A 152 -12.83 5.61 3.52
N LEU A 153 -12.35 5.74 2.29
CA LEU A 153 -11.11 5.16 1.81
C LEU A 153 -10.07 6.25 1.65
N ASN A 154 -8.88 6.05 2.20
CA ASN A 154 -7.79 7.01 2.01
C ASN A 154 -7.34 6.96 0.54
N ALA A 155 -7.08 8.12 -0.06
CA ALA A 155 -6.60 8.22 -1.41
C ALA A 155 -5.50 9.30 -1.54
N TRP A 156 -4.68 9.16 -2.58
CA TRP A 156 -3.86 10.27 -3.06
C TRP A 156 -3.98 10.44 -4.58
N MET A 157 -3.76 11.67 -5.05
CA MET A 157 -3.78 12.04 -6.46
C MET A 157 -2.54 12.86 -6.82
N ILE A 158 -2.01 12.63 -8.03
CA ILE A 158 -1.03 13.49 -8.68
C ILE A 158 -1.67 13.97 -9.99
N LYS A 159 -1.77 15.29 -10.16
CA LYS A 159 -2.32 15.94 -11.35
C LYS A 159 -1.20 16.41 -12.29
N PRO A 160 -1.47 16.64 -13.58
CA PRO A 160 -0.52 17.30 -14.47
C PRO A 160 -0.01 18.63 -13.91
N PRO A 161 1.27 19.00 -14.09
CA PRO A 161 1.80 20.26 -13.56
C PRO A 161 1.07 21.52 -14.07
N ASP A 162 0.51 21.46 -15.27
CA ASP A 162 -0.30 22.49 -15.92
C ASP A 162 -1.82 22.20 -15.82
N PHE A 163 -2.24 21.54 -14.74
CA PHE A 163 -3.62 21.09 -14.55
C PHE A 163 -4.65 22.20 -14.81
N ASN A 164 -5.60 21.88 -15.67
CA ASN A 164 -6.71 22.75 -16.01
C ASN A 164 -8.04 21.99 -15.81
N LYS A 165 -8.83 22.44 -14.84
CA LYS A 165 -10.13 21.85 -14.48
C LYS A 165 -11.16 21.80 -15.62
N ASN A 166 -10.94 22.54 -16.71
CA ASN A 166 -11.81 22.57 -17.90
C ASN A 166 -11.36 21.58 -18.99
N LYS A 167 -10.22 20.89 -18.82
CA LYS A 167 -9.76 19.80 -19.70
C LYS A 167 -10.09 18.45 -19.07
N LYS A 168 -10.29 17.43 -19.91
CA LYS A 168 -10.47 16.04 -19.48
C LYS A 168 -9.18 15.24 -19.64
N TYR A 169 -8.75 14.58 -18.57
CA TYR A 169 -7.53 13.80 -18.51
C TYR A 169 -7.83 12.30 -18.38
N PRO A 170 -7.02 11.41 -18.97
CA PRO A 170 -7.08 9.98 -18.66
C PRO A 170 -6.71 9.75 -17.18
N LEU A 171 -7.39 8.78 -16.57
CA LEU A 171 -7.17 8.38 -15.18
C LEU A 171 -6.35 7.08 -15.14
N PHE A 172 -5.19 7.14 -14.50
CA PHE A 172 -4.35 5.99 -14.23
C PHE A 172 -4.39 5.64 -12.74
N MET A 173 -5.01 4.52 -12.40
CA MET A 173 -5.11 4.03 -11.03
C MET A 173 -3.96 3.06 -10.72
N PHE A 174 -3.23 3.34 -9.65
CA PHE A 174 -2.22 2.45 -9.08
C PHE A 174 -2.82 1.71 -7.88
N VAL A 175 -2.72 0.38 -7.85
CA VAL A 175 -3.28 -0.45 -6.78
C VAL A 175 -2.28 -1.48 -6.26
N TYR A 176 -2.31 -1.68 -4.94
CA TYR A 176 -1.85 -2.93 -4.34
C TYR A 176 -3.02 -3.60 -3.61
N GLY A 177 -3.62 -2.94 -2.62
CA GLY A 177 -4.92 -3.31 -2.05
C GLY A 177 -4.97 -4.59 -1.20
N GLY A 178 -3.83 -5.22 -0.93
CA GLY A 178 -3.76 -6.47 -0.17
C GLY A 178 -3.98 -6.30 1.34
N PRO A 179 -4.38 -7.39 2.05
CA PRO A 179 -4.61 -7.38 3.49
C PRO A 179 -3.47 -6.77 4.31
N GLY A 180 -3.79 -5.79 5.13
CA GLY A 180 -2.84 -5.11 6.03
C GLY A 180 -1.80 -4.21 5.35
N SER A 181 -1.76 -4.17 4.02
CA SER A 181 -0.87 -3.28 3.27
C SER A 181 -1.33 -1.82 3.38
N GLN A 182 -0.48 -0.88 2.99
CA GLN A 182 -0.85 0.53 2.89
C GLN A 182 -0.04 1.19 1.76
N LYS A 183 -0.72 1.86 0.83
CA LYS A 183 -0.08 2.63 -0.26
C LYS A 183 -0.42 4.12 -0.22
N VAL A 184 -1.37 4.50 0.63
CA VAL A 184 -1.69 5.89 0.95
C VAL A 184 -1.06 6.23 2.30
N THR A 185 0.21 6.61 2.24
CA THR A 185 1.00 7.10 3.37
C THR A 185 1.57 8.48 3.04
N ASN A 186 1.67 9.33 4.06
CA ASN A 186 2.32 10.64 3.96
C ASN A 186 3.83 10.48 4.06
N GLN A 187 4.41 9.76 3.10
CA GLN A 187 5.82 9.38 3.04
C GLN A 187 6.37 9.70 1.65
N PHE A 188 7.63 10.12 1.58
CA PHE A 188 8.28 10.37 0.30
C PHE A 188 8.29 9.09 -0.54
N GLY A 189 7.85 9.21 -1.78
CA GLY A 189 7.83 8.07 -2.68
C GLY A 189 9.20 7.87 -3.33
N TRP A 190 9.68 6.63 -3.37
CA TRP A 190 10.90 6.27 -4.09
C TRP A 190 10.58 5.68 -5.47
N ASN A 191 10.57 4.36 -5.60
CA ASN A 191 10.63 3.66 -6.90
C ASN A 191 9.58 4.08 -7.95
N ASN A 192 8.29 4.11 -7.58
CA ASN A 192 7.23 4.46 -8.55
C ASN A 192 6.96 5.96 -8.64
N TYR A 193 7.47 6.75 -7.71
CA TYR A 193 7.08 8.16 -7.57
C TYR A 193 7.43 8.97 -8.81
N PHE A 194 8.67 8.87 -9.27
CA PHE A 194 9.11 9.58 -10.47
C PHE A 194 8.44 9.08 -11.75
N TRP A 195 8.09 7.80 -11.81
CA TRP A 195 7.31 7.29 -12.92
C TRP A 195 5.89 7.85 -12.94
N HIS A 196 5.23 7.96 -11.79
CA HIS A 196 3.93 8.62 -11.68
C HIS A 196 4.00 10.11 -12.03
N GLN A 197 5.05 10.81 -11.58
CA GLN A 197 5.29 12.21 -11.96
C GLN A 197 5.47 12.37 -13.48
N MET A 198 6.24 11.46 -14.10
CA MET A 198 6.41 11.44 -15.56
C MET A 198 5.07 11.17 -16.29
N LEU A 199 4.22 10.28 -15.77
CA LEU A 199 2.88 10.07 -16.32
C LEU A 199 2.01 11.33 -16.17
N ALA A 200 2.08 12.02 -15.03
CA ALA A 200 1.38 13.29 -14.82
C ALA A 200 1.83 14.36 -15.81
N GLN A 201 3.14 14.46 -16.08
CA GLN A 201 3.70 15.34 -17.12
C GLN A 201 3.26 14.95 -18.54
N LYS A 202 2.86 13.70 -18.76
CA LYS A 202 2.25 13.23 -20.02
C LYS A 202 0.73 13.42 -20.06
N GLY A 203 0.16 14.11 -19.07
CA GLY A 203 -1.27 14.45 -19.03
C GLY A 203 -2.15 13.40 -18.35
N TYR A 204 -1.60 12.44 -17.61
CA TYR A 204 -2.43 11.49 -16.84
C TYR A 204 -2.70 12.02 -15.43
N ILE A 205 -3.92 11.82 -14.93
CA ILE A 205 -4.17 11.93 -13.49
C ILE A 205 -3.86 10.58 -12.87
N VAL A 206 -2.92 10.54 -11.93
CA VAL A 206 -2.51 9.30 -11.24
C VAL A 206 -3.16 9.25 -9.87
N VAL A 207 -3.85 8.16 -9.54
CA VAL A 207 -4.54 7.99 -8.25
C VAL A 207 -4.21 6.66 -7.60
N CYS A 208 -4.11 6.63 -6.29
CA CYS A 208 -4.07 5.41 -5.49
C CYS A 208 -5.12 5.47 -4.40
N ILE A 209 -5.74 4.33 -4.11
CA ILE A 209 -6.78 4.18 -3.10
C ILE A 209 -6.42 2.99 -2.22
N ASP A 210 -6.41 3.20 -0.91
CA ASP A 210 -6.37 2.13 0.09
C ASP A 210 -7.82 1.67 0.35
N ASN A 211 -8.22 0.58 -0.33
CA ASN A 211 -9.53 -0.07 -0.20
C ASN A 211 -9.69 -0.79 1.15
N ARG A 212 -10.91 -1.28 1.45
CA ARG A 212 -11.15 -2.18 2.59
C ARG A 212 -10.16 -3.35 2.60
N GLY A 213 -9.70 -3.72 3.79
CA GLY A 213 -8.66 -4.74 3.97
C GLY A 213 -7.25 -4.18 4.17
N THR A 214 -6.97 -2.95 3.76
CA THR A 214 -5.67 -2.29 4.02
C THR A 214 -5.50 -1.92 5.50
N GLY A 215 -4.26 -1.63 5.93
CA GLY A 215 -3.91 -1.24 7.29
C GLY A 215 -4.16 0.25 7.60
N GLY A 216 -3.86 0.66 8.83
CA GLY A 216 -3.92 2.06 9.27
C GLY A 216 -5.29 2.54 9.75
N LYS A 217 -6.34 1.72 9.65
CA LYS A 217 -7.72 2.06 10.03
C LYS A 217 -8.34 1.08 11.05
N GLY A 218 -7.50 0.33 11.76
CA GLY A 218 -7.96 -0.63 12.76
C GLY A 218 -8.33 -2.01 12.19
N SER A 219 -8.56 -2.94 13.10
CA SER A 219 -8.66 -4.37 12.80
C SER A 219 -9.94 -4.75 12.07
N GLU A 220 -11.07 -4.10 12.35
CA GLU A 220 -12.34 -4.36 11.67
C GLU A 220 -12.22 -4.04 10.17
N PHE A 221 -11.68 -2.86 9.85
CA PHE A 221 -11.42 -2.45 8.47
C PHE A 221 -10.41 -3.37 7.79
N LYS A 222 -9.31 -3.74 8.48
CA LYS A 222 -8.26 -4.61 7.93
C LYS A 222 -8.73 -6.05 7.70
N LYS A 223 -9.57 -6.60 8.57
CA LYS A 223 -9.99 -8.02 8.53
C LYS A 223 -11.30 -8.24 7.78
N THR A 224 -11.94 -7.17 7.31
CA THR A 224 -13.22 -7.26 6.59
C THR A 224 -13.16 -8.13 5.33
N THR A 225 -11.98 -8.33 4.73
CA THR A 225 -11.77 -9.18 3.55
C THR A 225 -11.58 -10.67 3.87
N TYR A 226 -11.59 -11.06 5.15
CA TYR A 226 -11.45 -12.45 5.58
C TYR A 226 -12.49 -13.37 4.90
N LYS A 227 -12.02 -14.50 4.36
CA LYS A 227 -12.74 -15.48 3.54
C LYS A 227 -13.20 -15.00 2.16
N LYS A 228 -12.91 -13.77 1.76
CA LYS A 228 -13.43 -13.15 0.52
C LYS A 228 -12.44 -12.20 -0.13
N LEU A 229 -11.14 -12.55 -0.12
CA LEU A 229 -10.10 -11.78 -0.79
C LEU A 229 -10.50 -11.45 -2.23
N GLY A 230 -10.28 -10.22 -2.64
CA GLY A 230 -10.65 -9.69 -3.96
C GLY A 230 -12.12 -9.31 -4.12
N LYS A 231 -13.02 -9.57 -3.16
CA LYS A 231 -14.42 -9.15 -3.27
C LYS A 231 -14.58 -7.66 -2.98
N LEU A 232 -14.29 -7.27 -1.75
CA LEU A 232 -14.55 -5.90 -1.28
C LEU A 232 -13.56 -4.91 -1.87
N GLU A 233 -12.32 -5.36 -2.04
CA GLU A 233 -11.24 -4.60 -2.67
C GLU A 233 -11.62 -4.20 -4.10
N THR A 234 -12.12 -5.15 -4.90
CA THR A 234 -12.54 -4.89 -6.28
C THR A 234 -13.76 -3.97 -6.34
N ILE A 235 -14.74 -4.15 -5.43
CA ILE A 235 -15.90 -3.26 -5.33
C ILE A 235 -15.45 -1.82 -5.04
N ASP A 236 -14.53 -1.65 -4.08
CA ASP A 236 -14.02 -0.34 -3.68
C ASP A 236 -13.25 0.34 -4.82
N GLN A 237 -12.40 -0.39 -5.55
CA GLN A 237 -11.70 0.16 -6.71
C GLN A 237 -12.67 0.52 -7.86
N ILE A 238 -13.71 -0.29 -8.11
CA ILE A 238 -14.75 0.04 -9.11
C ILE A 238 -15.54 1.29 -8.68
N ASN A 239 -15.92 1.40 -7.41
CA ASN A 239 -16.66 2.55 -6.89
C ASN A 239 -15.81 3.82 -6.94
N ALA A 240 -14.53 3.73 -6.56
CA ALA A 240 -13.59 4.83 -6.69
C ALA A 240 -13.43 5.27 -8.16
N ALA A 241 -13.27 4.33 -9.10
CA ALA A 241 -13.19 4.64 -10.52
C ALA A 241 -14.47 5.34 -11.05
N LYS A 242 -15.66 4.90 -10.61
CA LYS A 242 -16.94 5.55 -10.96
C LYS A 242 -17.04 6.97 -10.40
N TYR A 243 -16.69 7.15 -9.13
CA TYR A 243 -16.67 8.46 -8.48
C TYR A 243 -15.73 9.42 -9.20
N LEU A 244 -14.48 8.99 -9.42
CA LEU A 244 -13.46 9.78 -10.12
C LEU A 244 -13.88 10.07 -11.57
N GLY A 245 -14.43 9.09 -12.27
CA GLY A 245 -14.94 9.27 -13.64
C GLY A 245 -16.08 10.30 -13.78
N ASN A 246 -16.75 10.66 -12.68
CA ASN A 246 -17.77 11.70 -12.67
C ASN A 246 -17.19 13.10 -12.39
N LEU A 247 -15.91 13.22 -12.06
CA LEU A 247 -15.26 14.53 -11.94
C LEU A 247 -15.13 15.17 -13.34
N ASN A 248 -15.47 16.45 -13.45
CA ASN A 248 -15.55 17.16 -14.74
C ASN A 248 -14.26 17.12 -15.58
N TYR A 249 -13.12 16.95 -14.92
CA TYR A 249 -11.80 16.92 -15.51
C TYR A 249 -11.24 15.51 -15.74
N ILE A 250 -12.01 14.44 -15.47
CA ILE A 250 -11.62 13.06 -15.76
C ILE A 250 -12.38 12.58 -17.00
N ASP A 251 -11.66 11.94 -17.92
CA ASP A 251 -12.26 11.23 -19.04
C ASP A 251 -12.69 9.83 -18.60
N LYS A 252 -13.98 9.65 -18.33
CA LYS A 252 -14.55 8.34 -17.93
C LYS A 252 -14.35 7.22 -18.97
N ASN A 253 -14.05 7.57 -20.22
CA ASN A 253 -13.77 6.60 -21.27
C ASN A 253 -12.28 6.22 -21.34
N ARG A 254 -11.44 6.75 -20.44
CA ARG A 254 -10.00 6.48 -20.37
C ARG A 254 -9.57 6.29 -18.92
N ILE A 255 -10.10 5.24 -18.30
CA ILE A 255 -9.73 4.81 -16.94
C ILE A 255 -8.97 3.49 -17.03
N GLY A 256 -7.73 3.50 -16.55
CA GLY A 256 -6.85 2.34 -16.51
C GLY A 256 -6.39 2.01 -15.10
N ILE A 257 -6.01 0.75 -14.86
CA ILE A 257 -5.54 0.30 -13.55
C ILE A 257 -4.28 -0.58 -13.67
N GLN A 258 -3.32 -0.38 -12.77
CA GLN A 258 -2.10 -1.18 -12.71
C GLN A 258 -1.79 -1.64 -11.29
N GLY A 259 -1.36 -2.89 -11.17
CA GLY A 259 -0.83 -3.41 -9.92
C GLY A 259 0.19 -4.54 -10.12
N TRP A 260 0.89 -4.87 -9.03
CA TRP A 260 1.89 -5.93 -8.96
C TRP A 260 1.54 -6.91 -7.83
N SER A 261 1.70 -8.22 -8.03
CA SER A 261 1.44 -9.24 -7.02
C SER A 261 -0.05 -9.25 -6.66
N TYR A 262 -0.41 -9.02 -5.40
CA TYR A 262 -1.80 -8.76 -5.00
C TYR A 262 -2.44 -7.60 -5.80
N GLY A 263 -1.67 -6.56 -6.13
CA GLY A 263 -2.14 -5.50 -7.01
C GLY A 263 -2.45 -5.99 -8.43
N GLY A 264 -1.69 -6.97 -8.93
CA GLY A 264 -1.95 -7.62 -10.21
C GLY A 264 -3.20 -8.48 -10.18
N TYR A 265 -3.46 -9.14 -9.04
CA TYR A 265 -4.73 -9.84 -8.77
C TYR A 265 -5.91 -8.86 -8.80
N ILE A 266 -5.82 -7.72 -8.12
CA ILE A 266 -6.87 -6.70 -8.11
C ILE A 266 -7.05 -6.05 -9.48
N SER A 267 -5.99 -5.69 -10.21
CA SER A 267 -6.13 -5.13 -11.56
C SER A 267 -6.76 -6.14 -12.53
N SER A 268 -6.43 -7.42 -12.41
CA SER A 268 -7.07 -8.52 -13.16
C SER A 268 -8.56 -8.65 -12.81
N LEU A 269 -8.93 -8.52 -11.54
CA LEU A 269 -10.34 -8.51 -11.13
C LEU A 269 -11.09 -7.26 -11.60
N CYS A 270 -10.45 -6.10 -11.61
CA CYS A 270 -11.03 -4.87 -12.11
C CYS A 270 -11.33 -4.94 -13.62
N ILE A 271 -10.44 -5.49 -14.45
CA ILE A 271 -10.69 -5.63 -15.90
C ILE A 271 -11.72 -6.73 -16.23
N THR A 272 -11.82 -7.77 -15.39
CA THR A 272 -12.79 -8.86 -15.60
C THR A 272 -14.17 -8.56 -15.01
N LYS A 273 -14.27 -7.98 -13.81
CA LYS A 273 -15.56 -7.68 -13.15
C LYS A 273 -16.03 -6.22 -13.31
N GLY A 274 -15.10 -5.30 -13.54
CA GLY A 274 -15.36 -3.88 -13.79
C GLY A 274 -15.17 -3.47 -15.25
N ALA A 275 -15.36 -4.40 -16.19
CA ALA A 275 -15.04 -4.25 -17.61
C ALA A 275 -15.72 -3.05 -18.31
N ASP A 276 -16.86 -2.58 -17.81
CA ASP A 276 -17.51 -1.38 -18.34
C ASP A 276 -16.81 -0.08 -17.92
N ILE A 277 -16.09 -0.11 -16.80
CA ILE A 277 -15.42 1.04 -16.19
C ILE A 277 -13.96 1.11 -16.66
N PHE A 278 -13.22 0.01 -16.53
CA PHE A 278 -11.80 -0.03 -16.84
C PHE A 278 -11.57 -0.35 -18.32
N LYS A 279 -10.87 0.55 -19.03
CA LYS A 279 -10.53 0.38 -20.45
C LYS A 279 -9.17 -0.27 -20.65
N MET A 280 -8.33 -0.24 -19.62
CA MET A 280 -7.01 -0.85 -19.65
C MET A 280 -6.70 -1.43 -18.27
N ALA A 281 -6.08 -2.61 -18.23
CA ALA A 281 -5.41 -3.08 -17.03
C ALA A 281 -4.00 -3.62 -17.31
N ILE A 282 -3.12 -3.41 -16.34
CA ILE A 282 -1.78 -4.00 -16.31
C ILE A 282 -1.66 -4.84 -15.04
N ALA A 283 -1.38 -6.12 -15.20
CA ALA A 283 -1.18 -7.07 -14.10
C ALA A 283 0.25 -7.60 -14.13
N ILE A 284 1.05 -7.23 -13.14
CA ILE A 284 2.44 -7.70 -13.01
C ILE A 284 2.50 -8.79 -11.93
N ALA A 285 3.03 -9.96 -12.27
CA ALA A 285 3.08 -11.15 -11.42
C ALA A 285 1.75 -11.42 -10.66
N PRO A 286 0.59 -11.47 -11.33
CA PRO A 286 -0.69 -11.58 -10.65
C PRO A 286 -0.89 -12.98 -10.06
N VAL A 287 -1.46 -13.05 -8.85
CA VAL A 287 -2.21 -14.24 -8.45
C VAL A 287 -3.49 -14.27 -9.28
N THR A 288 -3.82 -15.43 -9.85
CA THR A 288 -5.03 -15.60 -10.69
C THR A 288 -5.97 -16.66 -10.14
N ASN A 289 -5.47 -17.54 -9.27
CA ASN A 289 -6.24 -18.46 -8.45
C ASN A 289 -5.49 -18.69 -7.12
N TRP A 290 -6.20 -18.52 -6.00
CA TRP A 290 -5.61 -18.71 -4.67
C TRP A 290 -5.14 -20.14 -4.40
N ARG A 291 -5.57 -21.13 -5.20
CA ARG A 291 -5.04 -22.50 -5.13
C ARG A 291 -3.60 -22.66 -5.64
N PHE A 292 -3.07 -21.66 -6.32
CA PHE A 292 -1.70 -21.68 -6.87
C PHE A 292 -0.70 -20.93 -5.99
N TYR A 293 -1.13 -20.43 -4.84
CA TYR A 293 -0.31 -19.67 -3.90
C TYR A 293 -0.05 -20.47 -2.62
N ASP A 294 0.91 -20.04 -1.81
CA ASP A 294 1.30 -20.78 -0.61
C ASP A 294 0.15 -20.87 0.42
N ASN A 295 0.09 -21.98 1.16
CA ASN A 295 -0.97 -22.21 2.14
C ASN A 295 -0.88 -21.28 3.36
N ILE A 296 0.32 -20.87 3.80
CA ILE A 296 0.52 -20.04 4.99
C ILE A 296 -0.16 -18.69 4.82
N TYR A 297 0.03 -18.05 3.67
CA TYR A 297 -0.66 -16.81 3.32
C TYR A 297 -2.14 -17.08 3.05
N THR A 298 -2.42 -18.06 2.20
CA THR A 298 -3.77 -18.23 1.64
C THR A 298 -4.76 -18.69 2.71
N GLU A 299 -4.44 -19.72 3.50
CA GLU A 299 -5.33 -20.23 4.55
C GLU A 299 -5.52 -19.23 5.70
N ARG A 300 -4.53 -18.37 5.97
CA ARG A 300 -4.65 -17.27 6.95
C ARG A 300 -5.79 -16.32 6.62
N TYR A 301 -6.02 -16.03 5.34
CA TYR A 301 -7.04 -15.08 4.90
C TYR A 301 -8.28 -15.75 4.31
N MET A 302 -8.17 -16.97 3.82
CA MET A 302 -9.23 -17.65 3.05
C MET A 302 -9.70 -18.97 3.68
N GLN A 303 -9.11 -19.45 4.77
CA GLN A 303 -9.27 -20.83 5.26
C GLN A 303 -8.86 -21.88 4.22
N LYS A 304 -9.06 -23.16 4.52
CA LYS A 304 -8.78 -24.23 3.57
C LYS A 304 -9.75 -24.18 2.38
N PRO A 305 -9.34 -24.60 1.17
CA PRO A 305 -10.23 -24.68 0.02
C PRO A 305 -11.50 -25.53 0.28
N SER A 306 -11.41 -26.57 1.11
CA SER A 306 -12.55 -27.40 1.51
C SER A 306 -13.57 -26.68 2.41
N GLU A 307 -13.14 -25.64 3.13
CA GLU A 307 -13.96 -24.87 4.08
C GLU A 307 -14.53 -23.59 3.45
N ASN A 308 -13.90 -23.10 2.38
CA ASN A 308 -14.26 -21.82 1.73
C ASN A 308 -14.19 -21.88 0.20
N ARG A 309 -14.71 -22.95 -0.41
CA ARG A 309 -14.67 -23.13 -1.87
C ARG A 309 -15.14 -21.90 -2.66
N ILE A 310 -16.27 -21.31 -2.26
CA ILE A 310 -16.84 -20.11 -2.91
C ILE A 310 -15.86 -18.93 -2.87
N GLY A 311 -15.21 -18.69 -1.73
CA GLY A 311 -14.23 -17.62 -1.61
C GLY A 311 -13.05 -17.77 -2.58
N TYR A 312 -12.57 -19.01 -2.79
CA TYR A 312 -11.51 -19.30 -3.75
C TYR A 312 -11.99 -19.16 -5.21
N ASP A 313 -13.23 -19.51 -5.52
CA ASP A 313 -13.73 -19.56 -6.92
C ASP A 313 -14.26 -18.19 -7.40
N ASP A 314 -15.09 -17.53 -6.59
CA ASP A 314 -15.83 -16.34 -7.02
C ASP A 314 -14.92 -15.17 -7.35
N ASN A 315 -13.79 -15.03 -6.67
CA ASN A 315 -12.86 -13.91 -6.84
C ASN A 315 -11.55 -14.31 -7.52
N SER A 316 -11.48 -15.48 -8.15
CA SER A 316 -10.35 -15.80 -9.03
C SER A 316 -10.57 -15.19 -10.43
N PRO A 317 -9.77 -14.22 -10.90
CA PRO A 317 -10.00 -13.53 -12.18
C PRO A 317 -10.02 -14.47 -13.40
N ILE A 318 -9.33 -15.62 -13.32
CA ILE A 318 -9.34 -16.67 -14.35
C ILE A 318 -10.77 -17.16 -14.69
N ASN A 319 -11.70 -17.12 -13.73
CA ASN A 319 -13.09 -17.54 -13.92
C ASN A 319 -13.97 -16.48 -14.60
N HIS A 320 -13.44 -15.28 -14.88
CA HIS A 320 -14.22 -14.14 -15.36
C HIS A 320 -13.68 -13.54 -16.67
N VAL A 321 -12.73 -14.18 -17.33
CA VAL A 321 -12.04 -13.66 -18.53
C VAL A 321 -12.99 -13.31 -19.69
N LYS A 322 -14.08 -14.07 -19.87
CA LYS A 322 -15.12 -13.79 -20.88
C LYS A 322 -15.70 -12.37 -20.80
N LYS A 323 -15.67 -11.76 -19.62
CA LYS A 323 -16.23 -10.42 -19.36
C LYS A 323 -15.31 -9.28 -19.80
N ILE A 324 -14.04 -9.54 -20.09
CA ILE A 324 -13.07 -8.51 -20.50
C ILE A 324 -13.55 -7.81 -21.78
N LYS A 325 -13.48 -6.47 -21.75
CA LYS A 325 -13.81 -5.55 -22.86
C LYS A 325 -12.67 -4.60 -23.23
N GLY A 326 -11.71 -4.39 -22.34
CA GLY A 326 -10.61 -3.43 -22.50
C GLY A 326 -9.25 -4.11 -22.66
N ASP A 327 -8.21 -3.32 -22.87
CA ASP A 327 -6.86 -3.80 -23.15
C ASP A 327 -6.20 -4.39 -21.90
N PHE A 328 -5.74 -5.64 -21.96
CA PHE A 328 -5.12 -6.33 -20.84
C PHE A 328 -3.66 -6.72 -21.10
N LEU A 329 -2.73 -6.16 -20.30
CA LEU A 329 -1.32 -6.53 -20.31
C LEU A 329 -0.97 -7.36 -19.07
N ILE A 330 -0.42 -8.54 -19.29
CA ILE A 330 0.14 -9.41 -18.25
C ILE A 330 1.66 -9.38 -18.36
N VAL A 331 2.34 -9.18 -17.22
CA VAL A 331 3.80 -9.24 -17.13
C VAL A 331 4.20 -10.22 -16.04
N HIS A 332 5.18 -11.08 -16.28
CA HIS A 332 5.64 -12.05 -15.26
C HIS A 332 7.13 -12.36 -15.40
N GLY A 333 7.82 -12.65 -14.30
CA GLY A 333 9.13 -13.31 -14.32
C GLY A 333 8.97 -14.82 -14.51
N SER A 334 9.80 -15.46 -15.36
CA SER A 334 9.66 -16.91 -15.60
C SER A 334 10.16 -17.79 -14.45
N ALA A 335 10.98 -17.22 -13.56
CA ALA A 335 11.53 -17.88 -12.39
C ALA A 335 10.98 -17.26 -11.09
N ASP A 336 9.72 -16.82 -11.12
CA ASP A 336 9.00 -16.35 -9.93
C ASP A 336 8.75 -17.51 -8.97
N ASP A 337 9.43 -17.46 -7.84
CA ASP A 337 9.44 -18.43 -6.76
C ASP A 337 8.40 -18.13 -5.67
N ASN A 338 7.63 -17.05 -5.83
CA ASN A 338 6.60 -16.63 -4.89
C ASN A 338 5.20 -16.72 -5.52
N VAL A 339 4.95 -15.96 -6.58
CA VAL A 339 3.76 -16.14 -7.43
C VAL A 339 4.20 -16.94 -8.64
N HIS A 340 4.07 -18.26 -8.59
CA HIS A 340 4.54 -19.09 -9.70
C HIS A 340 3.93 -18.67 -11.04
N LEU A 341 4.75 -18.71 -12.10
CA LEU A 341 4.36 -18.40 -13.48
C LEU A 341 3.10 -19.17 -13.93
N GLN A 342 2.81 -20.33 -13.31
CA GLN A 342 1.56 -21.07 -13.44
C GLN A 342 0.32 -20.14 -13.43
N ASN A 343 0.28 -19.15 -12.54
CA ASN A 343 -0.84 -18.20 -12.47
C ASN A 343 -1.09 -17.49 -13.81
N THR A 344 -0.03 -17.04 -14.49
CA THR A 344 -0.14 -16.39 -15.79
C THR A 344 -0.42 -17.39 -16.90
N MET A 345 0.21 -18.56 -16.90
CA MET A 345 -0.01 -19.56 -17.96
C MET A 345 -1.46 -20.05 -17.99
N GLU A 346 -2.04 -20.34 -16.82
CA GLU A 346 -3.45 -20.75 -16.70
C GLU A 346 -4.41 -19.62 -17.11
N MET A 347 -4.09 -18.37 -16.75
CA MET A 347 -4.87 -17.20 -17.18
C MET A 347 -4.84 -17.01 -18.69
N VAL A 348 -3.68 -17.19 -19.32
CA VAL A 348 -3.52 -17.17 -20.79
C VAL A 348 -4.34 -18.27 -21.44
N SER A 349 -4.31 -19.50 -20.92
CA SER A 349 -5.16 -20.59 -21.42
C SER A 349 -6.65 -20.26 -21.33
N ALA A 350 -7.09 -19.64 -20.24
CA ALA A 350 -8.48 -19.21 -20.09
C ALA A 350 -8.86 -18.07 -21.07
N LEU A 351 -7.98 -17.09 -21.28
CA LEU A 351 -8.18 -15.99 -22.23
C LEU A 351 -8.32 -16.51 -23.66
N VAL A 352 -7.42 -17.39 -24.10
CA VAL A 352 -7.46 -18.02 -25.43
C VAL A 352 -8.75 -18.83 -25.61
N LYS A 353 -9.16 -19.59 -24.60
CA LYS A 353 -10.40 -20.38 -24.64
C LYS A 353 -11.65 -19.53 -24.86
N GLU A 354 -11.68 -18.31 -24.34
CA GLU A 354 -12.80 -17.38 -24.46
C GLU A 354 -12.62 -16.33 -25.57
N ASP A 355 -11.64 -16.54 -26.47
CA ASP A 355 -11.33 -15.65 -27.60
C ASP A 355 -11.14 -14.18 -27.16
N LYS A 356 -10.26 -13.99 -26.17
CA LYS A 356 -9.91 -12.68 -25.61
C LYS A 356 -8.49 -12.29 -25.96
N ASP A 357 -8.34 -11.12 -26.57
CA ASP A 357 -7.04 -10.50 -26.81
C ASP A 357 -6.35 -10.06 -25.51
N PHE A 358 -5.03 -10.17 -25.50
CA PHE A 358 -4.16 -9.71 -24.42
C PHE A 358 -2.74 -9.47 -24.94
N ASP A 359 -1.99 -8.64 -24.22
CA ASP A 359 -0.54 -8.51 -24.37
C ASP A 359 0.16 -9.28 -23.25
N LEU A 360 1.25 -10.00 -23.58
CA LEU A 360 2.06 -10.75 -22.60
C LEU A 360 3.52 -10.34 -22.68
N LEU A 361 4.16 -10.16 -21.53
CA LEU A 361 5.62 -10.05 -21.43
C LEU A 361 6.15 -10.96 -20.33
N ILE A 362 6.91 -11.97 -20.72
CA ILE A 362 7.65 -12.82 -19.80
C ILE A 362 9.11 -12.36 -19.74
N TYR A 363 9.64 -12.22 -18.54
CA TYR A 363 11.04 -11.94 -18.28
C TYR A 363 11.78 -13.23 -17.90
N PRO A 364 12.65 -13.76 -18.80
CA PRO A 364 13.41 -14.97 -18.52
C PRO A 364 14.29 -14.83 -17.27
N ASP A 365 14.29 -15.86 -16.44
CA ASP A 365 15.09 -16.02 -15.23
C ASP A 365 14.94 -14.88 -14.21
N LYS A 366 13.83 -14.15 -14.27
CA LYS A 366 13.46 -13.16 -13.26
C LYS A 366 12.49 -13.75 -12.27
N ASN A 367 12.75 -13.45 -11.00
CA ASN A 367 11.86 -13.75 -9.90
C ASN A 367 10.80 -12.65 -9.72
N HIS A 368 10.08 -12.71 -8.60
CA HIS A 368 8.98 -11.79 -8.26
C HIS A 368 9.31 -10.30 -8.34
N GLY A 369 10.58 -9.91 -8.18
CA GLY A 369 11.01 -8.51 -8.18
C GLY A 369 11.32 -7.92 -9.56
N ILE A 370 11.55 -8.76 -10.58
CA ILE A 370 11.88 -8.36 -11.97
C ILE A 370 12.94 -7.23 -11.97
N TYR A 371 14.09 -7.49 -11.32
CA TYR A 371 15.21 -6.55 -11.21
C TYR A 371 16.46 -7.02 -11.96
N GLY A 372 17.50 -6.19 -11.94
CA GLY A 372 18.83 -6.51 -12.48
C GLY A 372 19.06 -5.99 -13.90
N GLY A 373 20.26 -5.45 -14.15
CA GLY A 373 20.66 -4.90 -15.45
C GLY A 373 19.62 -3.92 -16.01
N ASN A 374 19.33 -4.06 -17.30
CA ASN A 374 18.36 -3.20 -18.00
C ASN A 374 16.89 -3.61 -17.79
N THR A 375 16.62 -4.67 -17.02
CA THR A 375 15.28 -5.27 -16.86
C THR A 375 14.28 -4.25 -16.33
N ARG A 376 14.66 -3.49 -15.30
CA ARG A 376 13.76 -2.53 -14.66
C ARG A 376 13.43 -1.37 -15.59
N TYR A 377 14.42 -0.85 -16.31
CA TYR A 377 14.20 0.20 -17.30
C TYR A 377 13.31 -0.31 -18.44
N HIS A 378 13.60 -1.50 -18.99
CA HIS A 378 12.77 -2.12 -20.03
C HIS A 378 11.32 -2.30 -19.58
N LEU A 379 11.11 -2.75 -18.33
CA LEU A 379 9.78 -2.91 -17.74
C LEU A 379 9.03 -1.60 -17.77
N TYR A 380 9.56 -0.55 -17.15
CA TYR A 380 8.86 0.73 -17.07
C TYR A 380 8.70 1.39 -18.45
N LYS A 381 9.61 1.15 -19.40
CA LYS A 381 9.43 1.55 -20.80
C LYS A 381 8.26 0.81 -21.46
N LYS A 382 8.14 -0.51 -21.31
CA LYS A 382 6.99 -1.30 -21.81
C LYS A 382 5.68 -0.82 -21.18
N LEU A 383 5.65 -0.65 -19.86
CA LEU A 383 4.46 -0.17 -19.15
C LEU A 383 4.04 1.22 -19.67
N THR A 384 4.99 2.14 -19.79
CA THR A 384 4.75 3.50 -20.29
C THR A 384 4.21 3.47 -21.72
N ASN A 385 4.85 2.72 -22.63
CA ASN A 385 4.41 2.65 -24.02
C ASN A 385 3.02 2.02 -24.16
N TYR A 386 2.72 1.02 -23.34
CA TYR A 386 1.40 0.39 -23.33
C TYR A 386 0.32 1.37 -22.85
N ILE A 387 0.58 2.11 -21.76
CA ILE A 387 -0.31 3.16 -21.27
C ILE A 387 -0.56 4.21 -22.37
N LEU A 388 0.50 4.75 -22.99
CA LEU A 388 0.37 5.79 -24.01
C LEU A 388 -0.37 5.36 -25.28
N ARG A 389 -0.38 4.06 -25.59
CA ARG A 389 -1.07 3.52 -26.77
C ARG A 389 -2.54 3.23 -26.49
N ASN A 390 -2.88 2.82 -25.26
CA ASN A 390 -4.14 2.16 -24.95
C ASN A 390 -5.01 2.93 -23.92
N LEU A 391 -4.56 4.09 -23.43
CA LEU A 391 -5.26 4.91 -22.42
C LEU A 391 -4.99 6.40 -22.65
#